data_AF-A0A484HN27-F1
#
_entry.id   AF-A0A484HN27-F1
#
_cell.length_a   1.000
_cell.length_b   1.000
_cell.length_c   1.000
_cell.angle_alpha   90.00
_cell.angle_beta   90.00
_cell.angle_gamma   90.00
#
_symmetry.space_group_name_H-M   'P 1'
#
loop_
_entity.id
_entity.type
_entity.pdbx_description
1 polymer ?
#
loop_
_entity_poly.entity_id
_entity_poly.type
_entity_poly.pdbx_seq_one_letter_code
_entity_poly.pdbx_strand_id
1 'polypeptide(L)'
;MADKTIRKSELDKPERSMRKVVDACADCDCCRHIMDTSCFFFPEMYRLWDRERETGEKIAPAELRRLADLCHDRALCPRSNIREDIIPGKTAGALSHQTLG
;
A
#
# COMPACT_ATOMS: atom_id res chain seq x y z
N MET A 1 -3.95 27.19 -16.74
CA MET A 1 -4.15 26.49 -15.46
C MET A 1 -4.68 25.10 -15.80
N ALA A 2 -3.82 24.07 -15.78
CA ALA A 2 -4.17 22.72 -16.24
C ALA A 2 -4.05 21.76 -15.05
N ASP A 3 -5.09 21.75 -14.20
CA ASP A 3 -5.27 20.70 -13.20
C ASP A 3 -5.67 19.42 -13.93
N LYS A 4 -4.66 18.62 -14.28
CA LYS A 4 -4.82 17.34 -14.98
C LYS A 4 -5.42 16.34 -14.00
N THR A 5 -6.74 16.40 -13.86
CA THR A 5 -7.55 15.35 -13.24
C THR A 5 -7.16 14.01 -13.87
N ILE A 6 -6.43 13.22 -13.09
CA ILE A 6 -6.01 11.86 -13.41
C ILE A 6 -7.22 11.09 -13.96
N ARG A 7 -7.14 10.62 -15.20
CA ARG A 7 -8.19 9.80 -15.80
C ARG A 7 -8.27 8.49 -15.00
N LYS A 8 -9.40 8.35 -14.31
CA LYS A 8 -9.81 7.33 -13.33
C LYS A 8 -9.70 5.86 -13.77
N SER A 9 -9.41 5.58 -15.05
CA SER A 9 -9.49 4.24 -15.65
C SER A 9 -8.22 3.40 -15.52
N GLU A 10 -7.03 4.01 -15.46
CA GLU A 10 -5.72 3.33 -15.64
C GLU A 10 -4.74 3.45 -14.45
N LEU A 11 -5.18 3.86 -13.25
CA LEU A 11 -4.45 3.49 -12.02
C LEU A 11 -4.78 2.03 -11.74
N ASP A 12 -3.95 1.13 -12.23
CA ASP A 12 -4.13 -0.32 -12.28
C ASP A 12 -4.70 -0.91 -10.99
N LYS A 13 -5.49 -1.99 -11.10
CA LYS A 13 -6.11 -2.72 -9.97
C LYS A 13 -5.26 -2.80 -8.67
N PRO A 14 -3.95 -3.13 -8.70
CA PRO A 14 -3.05 -3.09 -7.53
C PRO A 14 -3.00 -1.74 -6.80
N GLU A 15 -2.83 -0.65 -7.56
CA GLU A 15 -2.98 0.77 -7.21
C GLU A 15 -4.08 1.05 -6.20
N ARG A 16 -5.27 0.68 -6.66
CA ARG A 16 -6.52 0.93 -5.98
C ARG A 16 -6.67 0.05 -4.75
N SER A 17 -6.24 -1.21 -4.82
CA SER A 17 -6.27 -2.10 -3.65
C SER A 17 -5.33 -1.59 -2.55
N MET A 18 -4.11 -1.17 -2.90
CA MET A 18 -3.17 -0.62 -1.93
C MET A 18 -3.65 0.69 -1.31
N ARG A 19 -4.34 1.53 -2.09
CA ARG A 19 -4.99 2.72 -1.53
C ARG A 19 -6.04 2.37 -0.48
N LYS A 20 -6.90 1.38 -0.75
CA LYS A 20 -7.90 0.91 0.23
C LYS A 20 -7.26 0.41 1.52
N VAL A 21 -6.12 -0.28 1.42
CA VAL A 21 -5.38 -0.74 2.58
C VAL A 21 -4.88 0.43 3.42
N VAL A 22 -4.28 1.45 2.79
CA VAL A 22 -3.85 2.68 3.49
C VAL A 22 -5.04 3.32 4.20
N ASP A 23 -6.15 3.54 3.49
CA ASP A 23 -7.34 4.18 4.04
C ASP A 23 -7.91 3.39 5.22
N ALA A 24 -8.05 2.07 5.08
CA ALA A 24 -8.59 1.21 6.13
C ALA A 24 -7.68 1.12 7.36
N CYS A 25 -6.35 1.12 7.18
CA CYS A 25 -5.37 1.09 8.28
C CYS A 25 -5.28 2.42 9.01
N ALA A 26 -5.29 3.52 8.28
CA ALA A 26 -5.30 4.86 8.85
C ALA A 26 -6.60 5.21 9.58
N ASP A 27 -7.74 4.63 9.19
CA ASP A 27 -9.03 4.88 9.83
C ASP A 27 -9.08 4.37 11.29
N CYS A 28 -8.56 3.17 11.54
CA CYS A 28 -8.54 2.64 12.91
C CYS A 28 -7.25 2.99 13.69
N ASP A 29 -6.11 3.11 13.02
CA ASP A 29 -4.77 3.40 13.57
C ASP A 29 -4.27 2.45 14.69
N CYS A 30 -5.07 1.46 15.10
CA CYS A 30 -4.78 0.58 16.24
C CYS A 30 -3.47 -0.22 16.09
N CYS A 31 -3.04 -0.48 14.85
CA CYS A 31 -1.87 -1.32 14.58
C CYS A 31 -0.55 -0.54 14.50
N ARG A 32 -0.59 0.81 14.52
CA ARG A 32 0.57 1.68 14.28
C ARG A 32 1.77 1.34 15.14
N HIS A 33 1.58 1.25 16.45
CA HIS A 33 2.67 0.96 17.38
C HIS A 33 2.90 -0.53 17.61
N ILE A 34 1.91 -1.37 17.28
CA ILE A 34 1.99 -2.84 17.47
C ILE A 34 2.90 -3.47 16.42
N MET A 35 2.81 -2.99 15.18
CA MET A 35 3.49 -3.59 14.03
C MET A 35 4.84 -2.95 13.69
N ASP A 36 5.20 -1.87 14.38
CA ASP A 36 6.34 -1.00 14.05
C ASP A 36 7.67 -1.78 13.95
N THR A 37 7.90 -2.72 14.88
CA THR A 37 9.11 -3.57 14.90
C THR A 37 8.95 -4.90 14.17
N SER A 38 7.73 -5.27 13.81
CA SER A 38 7.38 -6.63 13.42
C SER A 38 7.11 -6.78 11.91
N CYS A 39 6.92 -5.67 11.19
CA CYS A 39 6.57 -5.68 9.78
C CYS A 39 7.07 -4.43 9.06
N PHE A 40 7.83 -4.58 7.96
CA PHE A 40 8.33 -3.45 7.18
C PHE A 40 7.24 -2.67 6.43
N PHE A 41 6.07 -3.28 6.23
CA PHE A 41 4.93 -2.66 5.57
C PHE A 41 4.33 -1.51 6.38
N PHE A 42 4.05 -1.74 7.66
CA PHE A 42 3.27 -0.80 8.48
C PHE A 42 3.98 0.53 8.76
N PRO A 43 5.27 0.54 9.16
CA PRO A 43 6.02 1.77 9.35
C PRO A 43 6.02 2.63 8.08
N GLU A 44 6.31 2.03 6.92
CA GLU A 44 6.38 2.77 5.67
C GLU A 44 4.99 3.27 5.22
N MET A 45 3.94 2.45 5.41
CA MET A 45 2.56 2.87 5.13
C MET A 45 2.18 4.09 5.96
N TYR A 46 2.45 4.08 7.27
CA TYR A 46 2.13 5.22 8.15
C TYR A 46 2.99 6.43 7.84
N ARG A 47 4.28 6.27 7.51
CA ARG A 47 5.15 7.36 7.06
C ARG A 47 4.60 8.07 5.82
N LEU A 48 4.11 7.30 4.84
CA LEU A 48 3.51 7.85 3.62
C LEU A 48 2.16 8.54 3.90
N TRP A 49 1.35 7.98 4.79
CA TRP A 49 0.08 8.58 5.19
C TRP A 49 0.29 9.88 5.97
N ASP A 50 1.23 9.92 6.92
CA ASP A 50 1.59 11.13 7.66
C ASP A 50 2.03 12.24 6.71
N ARG A 51 2.92 11.92 5.75
CA ARG A 51 3.34 12.88 4.73
C ARG A 51 2.14 13.40 3.92
N GLU A 52 1.23 12.54 3.47
CA GLU A 52 0.03 12.97 2.74
C GLU A 52 -0.85 13.90 3.58
N ARG A 53 -0.94 13.68 4.90
CA ARG A 53 -1.70 14.55 5.80
C ARG A 53 -1.04 15.89 6.07
N GLU A 54 0.29 15.89 6.19
CA GLU A 54 1.08 17.08 6.49
C GLU A 54 1.19 18.01 5.28
N THR A 55 1.40 17.46 4.08
CA THR A 55 1.65 18.25 2.87
C THR A 55 0.41 18.40 1.98
N GLY A 56 -0.59 17.53 2.14
CA GLY A 56 -1.72 17.42 1.22
C GLY A 56 -1.39 16.71 -0.09
N GLU A 57 -0.12 16.32 -0.31
CA GLU A 57 0.31 15.62 -1.52
C GLU A 57 -0.08 14.15 -1.46
N LYS A 58 -0.85 13.70 -2.45
CA LYS A 58 -1.30 12.31 -2.52
C LYS A 58 -0.14 11.33 -2.67
N ILE A 59 -0.19 10.21 -1.94
CA ILE A 59 0.75 9.10 -2.11
C ILE A 59 0.75 8.67 -3.57
N ALA A 60 1.93 8.68 -4.20
CA ALA A 60 2.06 8.43 -5.62
C ALA A 60 1.75 6.95 -5.95
N PRO A 61 1.28 6.65 -7.18
CA PRO A 61 1.02 5.26 -7.59
C PRO A 61 2.24 4.36 -7.43
N ALA A 62 3.44 4.85 -7.76
CA ALA A 62 4.68 4.09 -7.60
C ALA A 62 5.00 3.76 -6.13
N GLU A 63 4.62 4.62 -5.18
CA GLU A 63 4.81 4.37 -3.75
C GLU A 63 3.81 3.32 -3.25
N LEU A 64 2.56 3.37 -3.72
CA LEU A 64 1.57 2.33 -3.45
C LEU A 64 2.00 0.95 -3.97
N ARG A 65 2.63 0.88 -5.16
CA ARG A 65 3.23 -0.36 -5.69
C ARG A 65 4.31 -0.89 -4.76
N ARG A 66 5.30 -0.05 -4.41
CA ARG A 66 6.39 -0.44 -3.51
C ARG A 66 5.87 -0.90 -2.15
N LEU A 67 4.79 -0.30 -1.67
CA LEU A 67 4.18 -0.70 -0.41
C LEU A 67 3.68 -2.15 -0.45
N ALA A 68 3.09 -2.59 -1.57
CA ALA A 68 2.70 -4.00 -1.74
C ALA A 68 3.90 -4.95 -1.67
N ASP A 69 5.05 -4.55 -2.21
CA ASP A 69 6.29 -5.34 -2.20
C ASP A 69 6.88 -5.50 -0.78
N LEU A 70 6.65 -4.53 0.11
CA LEU A 70 7.12 -4.57 1.50
C LEU A 70 6.35 -5.56 2.39
N CYS A 71 5.12 -5.93 2.02
CA CYS A 71 4.43 -7.02 2.72
C CYS A 71 5.13 -8.33 2.39
N HIS A 72 5.44 -9.18 3.36
CA HIS A 72 6.06 -10.50 3.09
C HIS A 72 5.14 -11.65 3.49
N ASP A 73 3.83 -11.38 3.55
CA ASP A 73 2.75 -12.33 3.85
C ASP A 73 3.00 -13.20 5.10
N ARG A 74 3.68 -12.63 6.11
CA ARG A 74 4.01 -13.30 7.37
C ARG A 74 2.80 -13.61 8.26
N ALA A 75 1.58 -13.37 7.77
CA ALA A 75 0.31 -13.49 8.48
C ALA A 75 0.21 -12.70 9.81
N LEU A 76 1.12 -11.74 10.07
CA LEU A 76 1.17 -10.95 11.30
C LEU A 76 0.07 -9.90 11.40
N CYS A 77 -0.57 -9.52 10.28
CA CYS A 77 -1.65 -8.55 10.30
C CYS A 77 -2.91 -9.17 10.94
N PRO A 78 -3.47 -8.55 12.00
CA PRO A 78 -4.63 -9.09 12.70
C PRO A 78 -5.93 -9.01 11.88
N ARG A 79 -5.97 -8.16 10.84
CA ARG A 79 -7.16 -7.96 10.00
C ARG A 79 -7.09 -8.79 8.72
N SER A 80 -8.08 -9.65 8.50
CA SER A 80 -8.17 -10.53 7.32
C SER A 80 -8.37 -9.76 6.01
N ASN A 81 -9.28 -8.77 6.01
CA ASN A 81 -9.55 -7.92 4.84
C ASN A 81 -8.32 -7.18 4.31
N ILE A 82 -7.40 -6.76 5.19
CA ILE A 82 -6.14 -6.12 4.80
C ILE A 82 -5.22 -7.08 4.05
N ARG A 83 -5.13 -8.34 4.50
CA ARG A 83 -4.32 -9.36 3.84
C ARG A 83 -4.84 -9.69 2.44
N GLU A 84 -6.17 -9.79 2.31
CA GLU A 84 -6.84 -10.07 1.04
C GLU A 84 -6.63 -8.95 0.00
N ASP A 85 -6.62 -7.68 0.42
CA ASP A 85 -6.40 -6.54 -0.47
C ASP A 85 -4.92 -6.31 -0.84
N ILE A 86 -3.96 -6.79 -0.06
CA ILE A 86 -2.52 -6.68 -0.39
C ILE A 86 -2.12 -7.65 -1.52
N ILE A 87 -2.73 -8.83 -1.61
CA ILE A 87 -2.40 -9.87 -2.61
C ILE A 87 -2.54 -9.38 -4.07
N PRO A 88 -3.62 -8.66 -4.45
CA PRO A 88 -3.72 -8.00 -5.75
C PRO A 88 -2.65 -6.93 -6.00
N GLY A 89 -2.16 -6.27 -4.94
CA GLY A 89 -1.07 -5.29 -5.01
C GLY A 89 0.25 -5.90 -5.47
N LYS A 90 0.51 -7.15 -5.08
CA LYS A 90 1.77 -7.89 -5.38
C LYS A 90 1.83 -8.44 -6.80
N THR A 91 0.69 -8.80 -7.37
CA THR A 91 0.61 -9.58 -8.62
C THR A 91 1.01 -8.79 -9.87
N ALA A 92 1.17 -7.47 -9.77
CA ALA A 92 1.76 -6.65 -10.84
C ALA A 92 3.29 -6.54 -10.77
N GLY A 93 3.92 -6.82 -9.62
CA GLY A 93 5.39 -6.84 -9.46
C GLY A 93 6.04 -8.21 -9.71
N ALA A 94 5.26 -9.30 -9.65
CA ALA A 94 5.77 -10.67 -9.70
C ALA A 94 6.20 -11.18 -11.10
N LEU A 95 5.96 -10.43 -12.19
CA LEU A 95 6.40 -10.82 -13.53
C LEU A 95 7.89 -10.53 -13.82
N SER A 96 8.63 -9.91 -12.89
CA SER A 96 10.06 -9.64 -13.06
C SER A 96 11.00 -10.57 -12.29
N HIS A 97 10.50 -11.56 -11.55
CA HIS A 97 11.34 -12.46 -10.74
C HIS A 97 11.12 -13.97 -10.99
N GLN A 98 10.49 -14.34 -12.10
CA GLN A 98 10.35 -15.74 -12.52
C GLN A 98 10.99 -15.95 -13.91
N THR A 99 12.30 -15.80 -13.99
CA THR A 99 13.13 -16.47 -15.00
C THR A 99 14.42 -16.85 -14.31
N LEU A 100 14.47 -18.07 -13.79
CA LEU A 100 15.63 -18.96 -13.62
C LEU A 100 15.21 -20.09 -12.69
N GLY A 101 15.03 -21.28 -13.27
CA GLY A 101 14.63 -22.52 -12.62
C GLY A 101 14.20 -23.51 -13.68
#